data_AF-A0A848ULJ4-F1
#
_entry.id   AF-A0A848ULJ4-F1
#
_cell.length_a   1.000
_cell.length_b   1.000
_cell.length_c   1.000
_cell.angle_alpha   90.00
_cell.angle_beta   90.00
_cell.angle_gamma   90.00
#
_symmetry.space_group_name_H-M   'P 1'
#
loop_
_entity.id
_entity.type
_entity.pdbx_description
1 polymer ?
#
loop_
_entity_poly.entity_id
_entity_poly.type
_entity_poly.pdbx_seq_one_letter_code
_entity_poly.pdbx_strand_id
1 'polypeptide(L)'
;MTKFTKVLSVILLFLIALSCNNTKDSNFTLTGTIKGLKKGVVYLQKDGDSTIINLDSMQIIGEPTFTLRTNLEEPLLLYLKLFKNDGEEHYIPFFADKGVTEINTSLKNFSYDAKVKGSKQQELLNEYSTVMSKFNNQNLDLTEAKFLALKENDSLATDSIVRATNTLIKRKYSYTIQFAINNKDSEISPYLALYEMPSANPVYIDSIYNNLNAPIKKSFYGKKLKDLIENRKASK
;
A
#
# COMPACT_ATOMS: atom_id res chain seq x y z
N MET A 1 -26.19 -51.86 29.61
CA MET A 1 -25.55 -50.52 29.72
C MET A 1 -24.49 -50.22 28.65
N THR A 2 -23.98 -51.19 27.90
CA THR A 2 -22.89 -51.01 26.91
C THR A 2 -23.30 -50.48 25.53
N LYS A 3 -24.59 -50.59 25.14
CA LYS A 3 -25.09 -50.02 23.87
C LYS A 3 -25.31 -48.51 23.96
N PHE A 4 -25.75 -48.00 25.12
CA PHE A 4 -26.02 -46.58 25.34
C PHE A 4 -24.73 -45.75 25.36
N THR A 5 -23.65 -46.27 25.92
CA THR A 5 -22.32 -45.64 25.90
C THR A 5 -21.68 -45.61 24.52
N LYS A 6 -21.93 -46.61 23.66
CA LYS A 6 -21.48 -46.60 22.26
C LYS A 6 -22.22 -45.55 21.42
N VAL A 7 -23.52 -45.37 21.62
CA VAL A 7 -24.31 -44.34 20.92
C VAL A 7 -23.88 -42.94 21.36
N LEU A 8 -23.64 -42.74 22.66
CA LEU A 8 -23.16 -41.45 23.20
C LEU A 8 -21.74 -41.11 22.69
N SER A 9 -20.87 -42.12 22.53
CA SER A 9 -19.52 -41.94 21.99
C SER A 9 -19.50 -41.60 20.49
N VAL A 10 -20.48 -42.06 19.71
CA VAL A 10 -20.59 -41.76 18.27
C VAL A 10 -21.15 -40.35 18.04
N ILE A 11 -22.12 -39.91 18.86
CA ILE A 11 -22.67 -38.55 18.81
C ILE A 11 -21.61 -37.51 19.20
N LEU A 12 -20.77 -37.82 20.19
CA LEU A 12 -19.67 -36.93 20.61
C LEU A 12 -18.59 -36.81 19.53
N LEU A 13 -18.28 -37.88 18.78
CA LEU A 13 -17.36 -37.80 17.63
C LEU A 13 -17.91 -36.96 16.47
N PHE A 14 -19.23 -36.97 16.26
CA PHE A 14 -19.88 -36.19 15.20
C PHE A 14 -19.94 -34.69 15.52
N LEU A 15 -20.02 -34.32 16.80
CA LEU A 15 -19.97 -32.92 17.25
C LEU A 15 -18.57 -32.30 17.11
N ILE A 16 -17.50 -33.10 17.18
CA ILE A 16 -16.13 -32.62 16.97
C ILE A 16 -15.85 -32.36 15.49
N ALA A 17 -16.56 -33.05 14.58
CA ALA A 17 -16.43 -32.85 13.12
C ALA A 17 -17.10 -31.55 12.60
N LEU A 18 -17.96 -30.92 13.40
CA LEU A 18 -18.57 -29.61 13.08
C LEU A 18 -17.71 -28.42 13.55
N SER A 19 -16.59 -28.68 14.21
CA SER A 19 -15.66 -27.66 14.71
C SER A 19 -14.44 -27.50 13.78
N CYS A 20 -14.65 -27.24 12.49
CA CYS A 20 -13.61 -26.65 11.63
C CYS A 20 -14.14 -26.25 10.26
N ASN A 21 -14.96 -25.20 10.19
CA ASN A 21 -14.92 -24.29 9.04
C ASN A 21 -15.58 -22.95 9.41
N ASN A 22 -14.88 -22.16 10.23
CA ASN A 22 -15.20 -20.75 10.40
C ASN A 22 -14.64 -19.97 9.19
N THR A 23 -15.07 -20.29 7.98
CA THR A 23 -14.90 -19.36 6.86
C THR A 23 -15.92 -18.26 7.07
N LYS A 24 -15.58 -17.28 7.92
CA LYS A 24 -16.27 -15.99 7.89
C LYS A 24 -16.19 -15.50 6.46
N ASP A 25 -17.34 -15.28 5.81
CA ASP A 25 -17.40 -14.68 4.49
C ASP A 25 -16.67 -13.34 4.54
N SER A 26 -15.48 -13.32 3.95
CA SER A 26 -14.60 -12.17 3.88
C SER A 26 -14.74 -11.56 2.50
N ASN A 27 -15.00 -10.27 2.42
CA ASN A 27 -15.18 -9.60 1.13
C ASN A 27 -13.85 -9.28 0.41
N PHE A 28 -12.71 -9.44 1.08
CA PHE A 28 -11.38 -9.36 0.50
C PHE A 28 -10.54 -10.60 0.81
N THR A 29 -9.74 -11.02 -0.17
CA THR A 29 -8.74 -12.08 -0.06
C THR A 29 -7.42 -11.62 -0.68
N LEU A 30 -6.35 -11.68 0.09
CA LEU A 30 -4.98 -11.58 -0.41
C LEU A 30 -4.41 -12.98 -0.56
N THR A 31 -3.91 -13.31 -1.75
CA THR A 31 -3.26 -14.59 -2.04
C THR A 31 -1.91 -14.36 -2.71
N GLY A 32 -1.07 -15.40 -2.77
CA GLY A 32 0.14 -15.36 -3.58
C GLY A 32 1.22 -16.30 -3.10
N THR A 33 2.43 -16.09 -3.62
CA THR A 33 3.59 -16.98 -3.39
C THR A 33 4.84 -16.19 -3.02
N ILE A 34 5.59 -16.68 -2.03
CA ILE A 34 6.93 -16.17 -1.69
C ILE A 34 7.97 -17.22 -2.08
N LYS A 35 8.56 -17.07 -3.26
CA LYS A 35 9.54 -18.03 -3.78
C LYS A 35 10.75 -18.13 -2.85
N GLY A 36 11.07 -19.36 -2.44
CA GLY A 36 12.22 -19.67 -1.57
C GLY A 36 11.93 -19.57 -0.07
N LEU A 37 10.70 -19.21 0.34
CA LEU A 37 10.31 -19.23 1.74
C LEU A 37 9.87 -20.64 2.17
N LYS A 38 10.60 -21.25 3.11
CA LYS A 38 10.27 -22.57 3.69
C LYS A 38 9.50 -22.48 4.99
N LYS A 39 9.80 -21.45 5.79
CA LYS A 39 9.18 -21.17 7.09
C LYS A 39 9.16 -19.66 7.32
N GLY A 40 8.02 -19.12 7.75
CA GLY A 40 7.88 -17.71 8.09
C GLY A 40 6.47 -17.40 8.57
N VAL A 41 6.23 -16.16 8.99
CA VAL A 41 4.87 -15.67 9.27
C VAL A 41 4.62 -14.45 8.40
N VAL A 42 3.51 -14.48 7.69
CA VAL A 42 3.03 -13.33 6.91
C VAL A 42 1.87 -12.68 7.65
N TYR A 43 1.79 -11.36 7.53
CA TYR A 43 0.75 -10.54 8.12
C TYR A 43 0.10 -9.68 7.04
N LEU A 44 -1.22 -9.58 7.08
CA LEU A 44 -1.97 -8.54 6.39
C LEU A 44 -2.16 -7.40 7.36
N GLN A 45 -1.66 -6.21 7.03
CA GLN A 45 -1.64 -5.07 7.94
C GLN A 45 -2.23 -3.81 7.30
N LYS A 46 -2.66 -2.88 8.13
CA LYS A 46 -2.96 -1.50 7.76
C LYS A 46 -2.39 -0.52 8.78
N ASP A 47 -2.22 0.72 8.35
CA ASP A 47 -1.96 1.81 9.28
C ASP A 47 -3.21 2.12 10.12
N GLY A 48 -3.03 2.20 11.44
CA GLY A 48 -3.96 2.85 12.35
C GLY A 48 -3.53 4.29 12.62
N ASP A 49 -4.14 4.93 13.61
CA ASP A 49 -3.86 6.34 13.92
C ASP A 49 -2.47 6.55 14.54
N SER A 50 -1.96 5.57 15.30
CA SER A 50 -0.64 5.64 15.93
C SER A 50 0.10 4.30 15.97
N THR A 51 -0.51 3.25 15.43
CA THR A 51 0.03 1.88 15.47
C THR A 51 -0.31 1.13 14.19
N ILE A 52 0.44 0.07 13.91
CA ILE A 52 0.13 -0.87 12.84
C ILE A 52 -0.93 -1.85 13.36
N ILE A 53 -1.97 -2.09 12.56
CA ILE A 53 -3.06 -3.01 12.90
C ILE A 53 -2.90 -4.29 12.06
N ASN A 54 -2.79 -5.44 12.74
CA ASN A 54 -2.85 -6.76 12.09
C ASN A 54 -4.30 -7.11 11.77
N LEU A 55 -4.60 -7.27 10.49
CA LEU A 55 -5.92 -7.68 9.99
C LEU A 55 -6.05 -9.19 9.91
N ASP A 56 -4.97 -9.87 9.51
CA ASP A 56 -4.87 -11.32 9.45
C ASP A 56 -3.40 -11.76 9.49
N SER A 57 -3.15 -13.03 9.75
CA SER A 57 -1.81 -13.61 9.69
C SER A 57 -1.85 -15.09 9.37
N MET A 58 -0.79 -15.60 8.76
CA MET A 58 -0.65 -17.01 8.44
C MET A 58 0.80 -17.44 8.64
N GLN A 59 0.98 -18.60 9.27
CA GLN A 59 2.27 -19.27 9.30
C GLN A 59 2.45 -20.08 8.01
N ILE A 60 3.61 -19.89 7.36
CA ILE A 60 4.03 -20.63 6.18
C ILE A 60 4.95 -21.76 6.64
N ILE A 61 4.63 -23.01 6.26
CA ILE A 61 5.43 -24.21 6.52
C ILE A 61 5.39 -25.11 5.28
N GLY A 62 6.52 -25.27 4.59
CA GLY A 62 6.68 -26.20 3.46
C GLY A 62 6.07 -25.72 2.14
N GLU A 63 4.86 -25.15 2.17
CA GLU A 63 4.18 -24.57 1.00
C GLU A 63 4.47 -23.07 0.87
N PRO A 64 4.95 -22.57 -0.29
CA PRO A 64 5.32 -21.16 -0.44
C PRO A 64 4.11 -20.23 -0.66
N THR A 65 2.89 -20.77 -0.68
CA THR A 65 1.66 -20.02 -0.92
C THR A 65 1.06 -19.52 0.39
N PHE A 66 0.37 -18.39 0.32
CA PHE A 66 -0.36 -17.84 1.46
C PHE A 66 -1.74 -17.36 1.06
N THR A 67 -2.65 -17.33 2.02
CA THR A 67 -3.97 -16.71 1.85
C THR A 67 -4.36 -16.01 3.14
N LEU A 68 -4.63 -14.71 3.03
CA LEU A 68 -5.02 -13.82 4.11
C LEU A 68 -6.35 -13.15 3.75
N ARG A 69 -7.20 -12.87 4.74
CA ARG A 69 -8.57 -12.42 4.53
C ARG A 69 -8.95 -11.29 5.49
N THR A 70 -9.70 -10.32 5.00
CA THR A 70 -10.29 -9.28 5.85
C THR A 70 -11.54 -8.68 5.21
N ASN A 71 -12.34 -7.95 5.98
CA ASN A 71 -13.45 -7.19 5.44
C ASN A 71 -13.04 -5.74 5.22
N LEU A 72 -13.26 -5.25 4.00
CA LEU A 72 -13.03 -3.87 3.59
C LEU A 72 -14.36 -3.17 3.33
N GLU A 73 -14.55 -2.00 3.93
CA GLU A 73 -15.70 -1.15 3.66
C GLU A 73 -15.52 -0.39 2.33
N GLU A 74 -14.29 0.04 2.09
CA GLU A 74 -13.85 0.85 0.94
C GLU A 74 -12.37 0.54 0.59
N PRO A 75 -11.88 0.98 -0.59
CA PRO A 75 -10.49 0.78 -0.99
C PRO A 75 -9.47 1.43 -0.03
N LEU A 76 -8.43 0.68 0.34
CA LEU A 76 -7.41 1.12 1.32
C LEU A 76 -6.01 0.62 0.93
N LEU A 77 -4.98 1.35 1.34
CA LEU A 77 -3.60 0.86 1.27
C LEU A 77 -3.38 -0.13 2.42
N LEU A 78 -3.03 -1.37 2.06
CA LEU A 78 -2.67 -2.43 2.98
C LEU A 78 -1.22 -2.83 2.77
N TYR A 79 -0.70 -3.62 3.70
CA TYR A 79 0.67 -4.11 3.67
C TYR A 79 0.68 -5.63 3.83
N LEU A 80 1.42 -6.31 2.95
CA LEU A 80 1.86 -7.66 3.21
C LEU A 80 3.21 -7.58 3.91
N LYS A 81 3.26 -7.94 5.20
CA LYS A 81 4.50 -8.00 5.98
C LYS A 81 4.99 -9.44 6.10
N LEU A 82 6.28 -9.65 5.89
CA LEU A 82 6.97 -10.90 6.19
C LEU A 82 7.80 -10.71 7.45
N PHE A 83 7.49 -11.45 8.50
CA PHE A 83 8.32 -11.46 9.70
C PHE A 83 9.48 -12.44 9.52
N LYS A 84 10.69 -11.88 9.43
CA LYS A 84 11.96 -12.57 9.52
C LYS A 84 12.63 -12.10 10.80
N ASN A 85 13.17 -13.03 11.58
CA ASN A 85 13.90 -12.70 12.80
C ASN A 85 15.32 -12.19 12.46
N ASP A 86 15.41 -11.22 11.53
CA ASP A 86 16.64 -10.63 11.01
C ASP A 86 16.80 -9.14 11.36
N GLY A 87 15.81 -8.55 12.05
CA GLY A 87 15.84 -7.16 12.49
C GLY A 87 15.45 -6.15 11.40
N GLU A 88 15.09 -6.61 10.19
CA GLU A 88 14.65 -5.76 9.09
C GLU A 88 13.14 -5.83 8.89
N GLU A 89 12.55 -4.74 8.40
CA GLU A 89 11.14 -4.71 8.04
C GLU A 89 10.94 -5.07 6.57
N HIS A 90 10.29 -6.20 6.33
CA HIS A 90 9.96 -6.67 4.98
C HIS A 90 8.47 -6.46 4.73
N TYR A 91 8.10 -5.43 3.98
CA TYR A 91 6.70 -5.17 3.61
C TYR A 91 6.54 -4.80 2.14
N ILE A 92 5.36 -5.15 1.60
CA ILE A 92 4.91 -4.77 0.27
C ILE A 92 3.60 -3.99 0.43
N PRO A 93 3.59 -2.67 0.18
CA PRO A 93 2.35 -1.89 0.14
C PRO A 93 1.54 -2.23 -1.11
N PHE A 94 0.22 -2.27 -0.98
CA PHE A 94 -0.69 -2.45 -2.11
C PHE A 94 -2.07 -1.84 -1.82
N PHE A 95 -2.74 -1.36 -2.86
CA PHE A 95 -4.09 -0.83 -2.77
C PHE A 95 -5.11 -1.98 -2.89
N ALA A 96 -5.78 -2.27 -1.79
CA ALA A 96 -6.80 -3.30 -1.71
C ALA A 96 -8.20 -2.72 -1.96
N ASP A 97 -9.06 -3.52 -2.58
CA ASP A 97 -10.51 -3.32 -2.64
C ASP A 97 -11.16 -4.72 -2.51
N LYS A 98 -12.47 -4.79 -2.33
CA LYS A 98 -13.24 -6.04 -2.32
C LYS A 98 -12.87 -6.91 -3.51
N GLY A 99 -12.78 -8.22 -3.28
CA GLY A 99 -12.34 -9.20 -4.26
C GLY A 99 -10.99 -9.83 -3.91
N VAL A 100 -10.18 -10.09 -4.93
CA VAL A 100 -8.93 -10.85 -4.80
C VAL A 100 -7.75 -10.00 -5.26
N THR A 101 -6.74 -9.89 -4.40
CA THR A 101 -5.41 -9.40 -4.77
C THR A 101 -4.42 -10.56 -4.73
N GLU A 102 -3.58 -10.65 -5.76
CA GLU A 102 -2.51 -11.63 -5.87
C GLU A 102 -1.14 -10.91 -5.77
N ILE A 103 -0.28 -11.36 -4.85
CA ILE A 103 1.09 -10.86 -4.68
C ILE A 103 2.10 -12.01 -4.79
N ASN A 104 2.92 -11.98 -5.83
CA ASN A 104 4.02 -12.92 -5.98
C ASN A 104 5.36 -12.20 -5.81
N THR A 105 6.24 -12.76 -4.98
CA THR A 105 7.56 -12.20 -4.69
C THR A 105 8.59 -13.30 -4.40
N SER A 106 9.83 -12.93 -4.07
CA SER A 106 10.89 -13.84 -3.63
C SER A 106 11.37 -13.51 -2.21
N LEU A 107 11.85 -14.51 -1.47
CA LEU A 107 12.45 -14.28 -0.16
C LEU A 107 13.70 -13.39 -0.23
N LYS A 108 14.46 -13.48 -1.34
CA LYS A 108 15.72 -12.77 -1.52
C LYS A 108 15.52 -11.26 -1.60
N ASN A 109 14.49 -10.83 -2.34
CA ASN A 109 14.22 -9.43 -2.64
C ASN A 109 12.73 -9.13 -2.39
N PHE A 110 12.25 -9.39 -1.17
CA PHE A 110 10.83 -9.42 -0.84
C PHE A 110 10.04 -8.20 -1.31
N SER A 111 10.52 -6.99 -1.02
CA SER A 111 9.82 -5.76 -1.43
C SER A 111 10.01 -5.42 -2.92
N TYR A 112 11.14 -5.81 -3.52
CA TYR A 112 11.53 -5.39 -4.88
C TYR A 112 11.04 -6.32 -6.00
N ASP A 113 11.02 -7.63 -5.75
CA ASP A 113 10.56 -8.62 -6.74
C ASP A 113 9.02 -8.72 -6.80
N ALA A 114 8.32 -7.96 -5.95
CA ALA A 114 6.88 -8.04 -5.78
C ALA A 114 6.12 -7.68 -7.07
N LYS A 115 5.23 -8.58 -7.47
CA LYS A 115 4.25 -8.36 -8.54
C LYS A 115 2.87 -8.41 -7.95
N VAL A 116 2.20 -7.26 -7.95
CA VAL A 116 0.85 -7.10 -7.40
C VAL A 116 -0.16 -7.02 -8.55
N LYS A 117 -1.13 -7.93 -8.55
CA LYS A 117 -2.33 -7.86 -9.38
C LYS A 117 -3.52 -7.71 -8.45
N GLY A 118 -4.34 -6.68 -8.62
CA GLY A 118 -5.40 -6.41 -7.65
C GLY A 118 -6.45 -5.46 -8.18
N SER A 119 -6.92 -4.59 -7.30
CA SER A 119 -7.98 -3.62 -7.56
C SER A 119 -7.67 -2.65 -8.70
N LYS A 120 -8.70 -1.96 -9.21
CA LYS A 120 -8.55 -0.82 -10.14
C LYS A 120 -7.64 0.26 -9.56
N GLN A 121 -7.70 0.49 -8.25
CA GLN A 121 -6.84 1.44 -7.54
C GLN A 121 -5.38 0.98 -7.60
N GLN A 122 -5.10 -0.32 -7.48
CA GLN A 122 -3.75 -0.85 -7.65
C GLN A 122 -3.24 -0.68 -9.09
N GLU A 123 -4.09 -0.89 -10.10
CA GLU A 123 -3.72 -0.66 -11.50
C GLU A 123 -3.32 0.80 -11.75
N LEU A 124 -4.12 1.74 -11.24
CA LEU A 124 -3.81 3.18 -11.30
C LEU A 124 -2.52 3.52 -10.54
N LEU A 125 -2.31 2.92 -9.36
CA LEU A 125 -1.07 3.10 -8.61
C LEU A 125 0.15 2.56 -9.37
N ASN A 126 0.00 1.43 -10.07
CA ASN A 126 1.06 0.85 -10.91
C ASN A 126 1.39 1.76 -12.11
N GLU A 127 0.38 2.31 -12.78
CA GLU A 127 0.56 3.27 -13.87
C GLU A 127 1.32 4.52 -13.38
N TYR A 128 0.84 5.11 -12.29
CA TYR A 128 1.47 6.27 -11.66
C TYR A 128 2.92 5.97 -11.26
N SER A 129 3.16 4.84 -10.59
CA SER A 129 4.48 4.43 -10.11
C SER A 129 5.47 4.22 -11.25
N THR A 130 5.00 3.70 -12.39
CA THR A 130 5.80 3.55 -13.60
C THR A 130 6.35 4.89 -14.08
N VAL A 131 5.52 5.94 -14.09
CA VAL A 131 5.98 7.29 -14.44
C VAL A 131 6.88 7.87 -13.35
N MET A 132 6.55 7.68 -12.07
CA MET A 132 7.37 8.17 -10.95
C MET A 132 8.77 7.57 -10.94
N SER A 133 8.94 6.32 -11.36
CA SER A 133 10.26 5.69 -11.48
C SER A 133 11.22 6.50 -12.37
N LYS A 134 10.71 7.10 -13.45
CA LYS A 134 11.52 7.92 -14.37
C LYS A 134 11.97 9.22 -13.71
N PHE A 135 11.08 9.86 -12.96
CA PHE A 135 11.42 11.04 -12.17
C PHE A 135 12.45 10.71 -11.08
N ASN A 136 12.31 9.55 -10.43
CA ASN A 136 13.26 9.10 -9.41
C ASN A 136 14.65 8.86 -10.01
N ASN A 137 14.75 8.20 -11.17
CA ASN A 137 16.02 7.98 -11.86
C ASN A 137 16.69 9.32 -12.24
N GLN A 138 15.94 10.25 -12.83
CA GLN A 138 16.46 11.59 -13.14
C GLN A 138 16.94 12.34 -11.89
N ASN A 139 16.24 12.15 -10.75
CA ASN A 139 16.66 12.75 -9.50
C ASN A 139 17.94 12.12 -8.94
N LEU A 140 18.14 10.81 -9.13
CA LEU A 140 19.38 10.13 -8.77
C LEU A 140 20.55 10.67 -9.60
N ASP A 141 20.39 10.80 -10.91
CA ASP A 141 21.41 11.36 -11.81
C ASP A 141 21.81 12.79 -11.39
N LEU A 142 20.82 13.64 -11.08
CA LEU A 142 21.06 15.00 -10.59
C LEU A 142 21.72 15.02 -9.21
N THR A 143 21.40 14.06 -8.35
CA THR A 143 21.99 13.95 -7.01
C THR A 143 23.47 13.57 -7.11
N GLU A 144 23.79 12.59 -7.96
CA GLU A 144 25.17 12.21 -8.26
C GLU A 144 25.95 13.39 -8.85
N ALA A 145 25.41 14.05 -9.87
CA ALA A 145 26.04 15.20 -10.49
C ALA A 145 26.30 16.33 -9.48
N LYS A 146 25.35 16.60 -8.58
CA LYS A 146 25.50 17.61 -7.53
C LYS A 146 26.62 17.24 -6.56
N PHE A 147 26.70 15.97 -6.16
CA PHE A 147 27.74 15.49 -5.26
C PHE A 147 29.13 15.68 -5.89
N LEU A 148 29.29 15.35 -7.16
CA LEU A 148 30.55 15.56 -7.89
C LEU A 148 30.92 17.05 -8.01
N ALA A 149 29.97 17.91 -8.37
CA ALA A 149 30.21 19.35 -8.47
C ALA A 149 30.64 19.98 -7.12
N LEU A 150 30.03 19.55 -6.02
CA LEU A 150 30.41 19.98 -4.67
C LEU A 150 31.82 19.54 -4.29
N LYS A 151 32.20 18.31 -4.66
CA LYS A 151 33.56 17.79 -4.42
C LYS A 151 34.63 18.62 -5.14
N GLU A 152 34.33 19.09 -6.35
CA GLU A 152 35.23 19.93 -7.15
C GLU A 152 35.12 21.44 -6.80
N ASN A 153 34.26 21.81 -5.84
CA ASN A 153 33.95 23.21 -5.49
C ASN A 153 33.43 24.05 -6.68
N ASP A 154 32.76 23.42 -7.64
CA ASP A 154 32.16 24.11 -8.79
C ASP A 154 30.78 24.67 -8.42
N SER A 155 30.79 25.93 -7.99
CA SER A 155 29.57 26.66 -7.61
C SER A 155 28.60 26.88 -8.79
N LEU A 156 29.11 27.11 -10.01
CA LEU A 156 28.27 27.36 -11.19
C LEU A 156 27.53 26.09 -11.61
N ALA A 157 28.22 24.94 -11.62
CA ALA A 157 27.61 23.65 -11.87
C ALA A 157 26.58 23.31 -10.79
N THR A 158 26.92 23.53 -9.52
CA THR A 158 26.02 23.28 -8.38
C THR A 158 24.71 24.07 -8.53
N ASP A 159 24.78 25.36 -8.83
CA ASP A 159 23.60 26.22 -9.02
C ASP A 159 22.74 25.78 -10.20
N SER A 160 23.39 25.37 -11.30
CA SER A 160 22.69 24.84 -12.48
C SER A 160 21.91 23.56 -12.15
N ILE A 161 22.55 22.64 -11.42
CA ILE A 161 21.94 21.37 -11.02
C ILE A 161 20.76 21.61 -10.07
N VAL A 162 20.89 22.53 -9.10
CA VAL A 162 19.79 22.90 -8.21
C VAL A 162 18.57 23.42 -9.00
N ARG A 163 18.78 24.25 -10.03
CA ARG A 163 17.68 24.72 -10.91
C ARG A 163 17.04 23.56 -11.68
N ALA A 164 17.84 22.61 -12.17
CA ALA A 164 17.34 21.42 -12.85
C ALA A 164 16.51 20.53 -11.90
N THR A 165 16.98 20.29 -10.66
CA THR A 165 16.24 19.55 -9.63
C THR A 165 14.91 20.22 -9.31
N ASN A 166 14.89 21.54 -9.13
CA ASN A 166 13.65 22.29 -8.88
C ASN A 166 12.66 22.17 -10.05
N THR A 167 13.16 22.18 -11.28
CA THR A 167 12.33 21.98 -12.48
C THR A 167 11.78 20.56 -12.54
N LEU A 168 12.58 19.55 -12.18
CA LEU A 168 12.17 18.15 -12.12
C LEU A 168 11.04 17.96 -11.08
N ILE A 169 11.19 18.52 -9.89
CA ILE A 169 10.17 18.46 -8.81
C ILE A 169 8.86 19.10 -9.28
N LYS A 170 8.92 20.29 -9.91
CA LYS A 170 7.72 20.95 -10.45
C LYS A 170 7.01 20.07 -11.47
N ARG A 171 7.75 19.45 -12.40
CA ARG A 171 7.19 18.55 -13.41
C ARG A 171 6.57 17.30 -12.78
N LYS A 172 7.22 16.71 -11.77
CA LYS A 172 6.69 15.59 -10.99
C LYS A 172 5.34 15.97 -10.38
N TYR A 173 5.27 17.08 -9.66
CA TYR A 173 4.02 17.53 -9.03
C TYR A 173 2.95 17.89 -10.04
N SER A 174 3.27 18.56 -11.15
CA SER A 174 2.29 18.82 -12.21
C SER A 174 1.67 17.52 -12.75
N TYR A 175 2.50 16.48 -12.96
CA TYR A 175 2.00 15.17 -13.36
C TYR A 175 1.09 14.56 -12.28
N THR A 176 1.52 14.55 -11.01
CA THR A 176 0.72 14.01 -9.90
C THR A 176 -0.62 14.74 -9.75
N ILE A 177 -0.64 16.07 -9.87
CA ILE A 177 -1.87 16.88 -9.85
C ILE A 177 -2.79 16.49 -10.99
N GLN A 178 -2.27 16.42 -12.23
CA GLN A 178 -3.08 16.06 -13.39
C GLN A 178 -3.63 14.64 -13.28
N PHE A 179 -2.81 13.70 -12.81
CA PHE A 179 -3.21 12.31 -12.60
C PHE A 179 -4.33 12.21 -11.56
N ALA A 180 -4.21 12.94 -10.44
CA ALA A 180 -5.24 13.00 -9.42
C ALA A 180 -6.55 13.63 -9.95
N ILE A 181 -6.49 14.73 -10.71
CA ILE A 181 -7.67 15.36 -11.31
C ILE A 181 -8.36 14.43 -12.31
N ASN A 182 -7.60 13.73 -13.13
CA ASN A 182 -8.14 12.80 -14.13
C ASN A 182 -8.80 11.56 -13.49
N ASN A 183 -8.39 11.20 -12.28
CA ASN A 183 -8.92 10.06 -11.52
C ASN A 183 -9.76 10.49 -10.32
N LYS A 184 -10.51 11.61 -10.45
CA LYS A 184 -11.33 12.22 -9.38
C LYS A 184 -12.46 11.35 -8.82
N ASP A 185 -12.73 10.22 -9.48
CA ASP A 185 -13.68 9.18 -9.13
C ASP A 185 -13.03 7.97 -8.45
N SER A 186 -11.75 8.04 -8.10
CA SER A 186 -10.96 6.98 -7.47
C SER A 186 -10.28 7.47 -6.18
N GLU A 187 -10.14 6.59 -5.19
CA GLU A 187 -9.44 6.81 -3.92
C GLU A 187 -7.96 7.15 -4.12
N ILE A 188 -7.40 6.79 -5.29
CA ILE A 188 -6.04 7.17 -5.69
C ILE A 188 -5.89 8.69 -5.75
N SER A 189 -6.91 9.43 -6.19
CA SER A 189 -6.81 10.89 -6.30
C SER A 189 -6.52 11.59 -4.96
N PRO A 190 -7.34 11.42 -3.90
CA PRO A 190 -7.02 11.99 -2.60
C PRO A 190 -5.80 11.35 -1.93
N TYR A 191 -5.52 10.06 -2.17
CA TYR A 191 -4.32 9.41 -1.66
C TYR A 191 -3.03 10.08 -2.18
N LEU A 192 -2.91 10.30 -3.49
CA LEU A 192 -1.75 10.96 -4.08
C LEU A 192 -1.61 12.41 -3.58
N ALA A 193 -2.73 13.12 -3.42
CA ALA A 193 -2.71 14.48 -2.87
C ALA A 193 -2.22 14.55 -1.42
N LEU A 194 -2.53 13.54 -0.61
CA LEU A 194 -2.09 13.43 0.78
C LEU A 194 -0.60 13.12 0.89
N TYR A 195 -0.11 12.15 0.12
CA TYR A 195 1.16 11.48 0.42
C TYR A 195 2.27 11.72 -0.60
N GLU A 196 1.94 12.04 -1.85
CA GLU A 196 2.95 12.17 -2.92
C GLU A 196 3.44 13.60 -3.15
N MET A 197 2.81 14.58 -2.51
CA MET A 197 3.05 16.00 -2.73
C MET A 197 3.22 16.81 -1.43
N PRO A 198 4.15 16.41 -0.53
CA PRO A 198 4.29 17.03 0.79
C PRO A 198 4.62 18.53 0.75
N SER A 199 5.26 19.01 -0.33
CA SER A 199 5.65 20.41 -0.49
C SER A 199 4.89 21.14 -1.61
N ALA A 200 3.79 20.57 -2.10
CA ALA A 200 2.97 21.26 -3.10
C ALA A 200 2.31 22.51 -2.51
N ASN A 201 2.11 23.53 -3.35
CA ASN A 201 1.35 24.71 -2.97
C ASN A 201 -0.08 24.27 -2.57
N PRO A 202 -0.58 24.67 -1.38
CA PRO A 202 -1.91 24.29 -0.91
C PRO A 202 -3.04 24.55 -1.91
N VAL A 203 -2.92 25.56 -2.78
CA VAL A 203 -3.93 25.85 -3.83
C VAL A 203 -4.19 24.64 -4.73
N TYR A 204 -3.16 23.85 -5.05
CA TYR A 204 -3.33 22.65 -5.88
C TYR A 204 -4.00 21.52 -5.11
N ILE A 205 -3.75 21.41 -3.81
CA ILE A 205 -4.39 20.42 -2.93
C ILE A 205 -5.88 20.74 -2.82
N ASP A 206 -6.23 22.02 -2.62
CA ASP A 206 -7.61 22.50 -2.61
C ASP A 206 -8.32 22.23 -3.95
N SER A 207 -7.63 22.47 -5.07
CA SER A 207 -8.15 22.20 -6.42
C SER A 207 -8.49 20.72 -6.62
N ILE A 208 -7.58 19.81 -6.25
CA ILE A 208 -7.81 18.36 -6.35
C ILE A 208 -9.02 17.98 -5.51
N TYR A 209 -9.07 18.39 -4.24
CA TYR A 209 -10.19 18.08 -3.36
C TYR A 209 -11.53 18.55 -3.93
N ASN A 210 -11.58 19.78 -4.45
CA ASN A 210 -12.81 20.34 -5.00
C ASN A 210 -13.30 19.58 -6.23
N ASN A 211 -12.39 19.04 -7.06
CA ASN A 211 -12.70 18.24 -8.24
C ASN A 211 -13.18 16.81 -7.92
N LEU A 212 -12.93 16.30 -6.70
CA LEU A 212 -13.35 14.95 -6.31
C LEU A 212 -14.87 14.76 -6.44
N ASN A 213 -15.26 13.58 -6.93
CA ASN A 213 -16.66 13.18 -6.94
C ASN A 213 -17.18 13.02 -5.50
N ALA A 214 -18.50 13.20 -5.31
CA ALA A 214 -19.11 13.18 -3.98
C ALA A 214 -18.87 11.88 -3.17
N PRO A 215 -18.88 10.67 -3.76
CA PRO A 215 -18.51 9.45 -3.04
C PRO A 215 -17.06 9.49 -2.53
N ILE A 216 -16.13 9.94 -3.37
CA ILE A 216 -14.70 10.02 -3.02
C ILE A 216 -14.45 11.10 -1.95
N LYS A 217 -15.19 12.21 -1.94
CA LYS A 217 -15.11 13.17 -0.82
C LYS A 217 -15.51 12.57 0.52
N LYS A 218 -16.37 11.54 0.52
CA LYS A 218 -16.86 10.84 1.73
C LYS A 218 -16.02 9.61 2.09
N SER A 219 -15.09 9.20 1.22
CA SER A 219 -14.19 8.08 1.46
C SER A 219 -13.15 8.41 2.54
N PHE A 220 -12.45 7.39 3.04
CA PHE A 220 -11.39 7.53 4.03
C PHE A 220 -10.35 8.58 3.63
N TYR A 221 -9.79 8.46 2.43
CA TYR A 221 -8.78 9.40 1.94
C TYR A 221 -9.38 10.78 1.61
N GLY A 222 -10.62 10.84 1.12
CA GLY A 222 -11.30 12.11 0.91
C GLY A 222 -11.49 12.91 2.19
N LYS A 223 -11.91 12.24 3.27
CA LYS A 223 -12.04 12.85 4.61
C LYS A 223 -10.68 13.30 5.14
N LYS A 224 -9.65 12.43 5.10
CA LYS A 224 -8.29 12.82 5.52
C LYS A 224 -7.76 14.04 4.76
N LEU A 225 -8.01 14.12 3.45
CA LEU A 225 -7.61 15.26 2.63
C LEU A 225 -8.36 16.54 3.03
N LYS A 226 -9.65 16.42 3.32
CA LYS A 226 -10.46 17.52 3.84
C LYS A 226 -9.90 18.04 5.16
N ASP A 227 -9.62 17.14 6.11
CA ASP A 227 -9.10 17.48 7.43
C ASP A 227 -7.74 18.20 7.32
N LEU A 228 -6.86 17.72 6.41
CA LEU A 228 -5.59 18.38 6.12
C LEU A 228 -5.79 19.83 5.62
N ILE A 229 -6.78 20.06 4.74
CA ILE A 229 -7.10 21.41 4.22
C ILE A 229 -7.65 22.30 5.33
N GLU A 230 -8.54 21.78 6.18
CA GLU A 230 -9.16 22.54 7.28
C GLU A 230 -8.14 22.90 8.37
N ASN A 231 -7.27 21.97 8.75
CA ASN A 231 -6.22 22.20 9.75
C ASN A 231 -5.21 23.27 9.32
N ARG A 232 -4.89 23.35 8.02
CA ARG A 232 -4.04 24.42 7.46
C ARG A 232 -4.68 25.80 7.54
N LYS A 233 -6.01 25.86 7.41
CA LYS A 233 -6.77 27.13 7.51
C LYS A 233 -6.91 27.59 8.95
N ALA A 234 -7.06 26.66 9.89
CA ALA A 234 -7.13 26.97 11.33
C ALA A 234 -5.77 27.39 11.92
N SER A 235 -4.65 27.00 11.29
CA SER A 235 -3.29 27.35 11.72
C SER A 235 -2.76 28.66 11.11
N LYS A 236 -3.57 29.38 10.32
CA LYS A 236 -3.26 30.71 9.78
C LYS A 236 -3.96 31.78 10.60
#